data_AF-A0A1C4FLX2-F1
#
_entry.id   AF-A0A1C4FLX2-F1
#
_cell.length_a   1.000
_cell.length_b   1.000
_cell.length_c   1.000
_cell.angle_alpha   90.00
_cell.angle_beta   90.00
_cell.angle_gamma   90.00
#
_symmetry.space_group_name_H-M   'P 1'
#
loop_
_entity.id
_entity.type
_entity.pdbx_description
1 polymer ?
#
loop_
_entity_poly.entity_id
_entity_poly.type
_entity_poly.pdbx_seq_one_letter_code
_entity_poly.pdbx_strand_id
1 'polypeptide(L)'
;HLLVKIPPKLSISHVIGHLKGKTALRLFSKFPYLRKSKLWGNHFWARGYRVDTVGINEEMIRRYVKYQEKHEQEESQLQLKEM
;
A
#
# COMPACT_ATOMS: atom_id res chain seq x y z
N HIS A 1 0.22 1.73 4.55
CA HIS A 1 1.52 1.15 4.93
C HIS A 1 1.32 -0.07 5.82
N LEU A 2 2.20 -1.09 5.76
CA LEU A 2 2.11 -2.30 6.58
C LEU A 2 3.48 -2.60 7.20
N LEU A 3 3.51 -2.91 8.50
CA LEU A 3 4.67 -3.48 9.18
C LEU A 3 4.38 -4.96 9.41
N VAL A 4 5.22 -5.84 8.82
CA VAL A 4 4.95 -7.28 8.79
C VAL A 4 6.23 -8.04 9.12
N LYS A 5 6.14 -9.00 10.03
CA LYS A 5 7.21 -9.97 10.28
C LYS A 5 7.10 -11.11 9.27
N ILE A 6 8.06 -11.23 8.36
CA ILE A 6 8.08 -12.25 7.30
C ILE A 6 9.20 -13.25 7.57
N PRO A 7 8.93 -14.57 7.61
CA PRO A 7 9.97 -15.59 7.67
C PRO A 7 10.93 -15.49 6.48
N PRO A 8 12.26 -15.63 6.68
CA PRO A 8 13.26 -15.40 5.61
C PRO A 8 13.16 -16.41 4.46
N LYS A 9 12.56 -17.59 4.69
CA LYS A 9 12.28 -18.59 3.66
C LYS A 9 11.22 -18.16 2.64
N LEU A 10 10.45 -17.11 2.92
CA LEU A 10 9.40 -16.61 2.04
C LEU A 10 9.91 -15.39 1.27
N SER A 11 9.75 -15.41 -0.04
CA SER A 11 10.01 -14.23 -0.85
C SER A 11 9.03 -13.11 -0.53
N ILE A 12 9.56 -11.90 -0.32
CA ILE A 12 8.77 -10.68 -0.10
C ILE A 12 7.80 -10.46 -1.27
N SER A 13 8.25 -10.67 -2.51
CA SER A 13 7.41 -10.47 -3.69
C SER A 13 6.20 -11.41 -3.70
N HIS A 14 6.39 -12.64 -3.24
CA HIS A 14 5.31 -13.63 -3.10
C HIS A 14 4.30 -13.18 -2.04
N VAL A 15 4.77 -12.75 -0.87
CA VAL A 15 3.91 -12.30 0.23
C VAL A 15 3.09 -11.08 -0.18
N ILE A 16 3.73 -10.07 -0.78
CA ILE A 16 3.05 -8.85 -1.24
C ILE A 16 2.09 -9.13 -2.38
N GLY A 17 2.47 -9.99 -3.34
CA GLY A 17 1.59 -10.42 -4.43
C GLY A 17 0.32 -11.09 -3.91
N HIS A 18 0.46 -12.01 -2.95
CA HIS A 18 -0.65 -12.68 -2.31
C HIS A 18 -1.55 -11.70 -1.54
N LEU A 19 -0.95 -10.80 -0.75
CA LEU A 19 -1.66 -9.82 0.04
C LEU A 19 -2.46 -8.86 -0.85
N LYS A 20 -1.83 -8.28 -1.86
CA LYS A 20 -2.48 -7.37 -2.81
C LYS A 20 -3.60 -8.08 -3.57
N GLY A 21 -3.38 -9.30 -4.04
CA GLY A 21 -4.38 -10.09 -4.77
C GLY A 21 -5.60 -10.45 -3.92
N LYS A 22 -5.39 -11.05 -2.74
CA LYS A 22 -6.50 -11.47 -1.86
C LYS A 22 -7.30 -10.31 -1.31
N THR A 23 -6.64 -9.22 -0.95
CA THR A 23 -7.32 -8.02 -0.46
C THR A 23 -8.17 -7.38 -1.56
N ALA A 24 -7.66 -7.24 -2.77
CA ALA A 24 -8.42 -6.72 -3.91
C ALA A 24 -9.67 -7.58 -4.20
N LEU A 25 -9.51 -8.91 -4.24
CA LEU A 25 -10.64 -9.83 -4.44
C LEU A 25 -11.72 -9.67 -3.35
N ARG A 26 -11.30 -9.64 -2.08
CA ARG A 26 -12.22 -9.48 -0.95
C ARG A 26 -12.93 -8.13 -0.98
N LEU A 27 -12.21 -7.07 -1.34
CA LEU A 27 -12.79 -5.73 -1.43
C LEU A 27 -13.83 -5.64 -2.54
N PHE A 28 -13.52 -6.17 -3.73
CA PHE A 28 -14.48 -6.17 -4.84
C PHE A 28 -15.71 -7.04 -4.57
N SER A 29 -15.55 -8.14 -3.82
CA SER A 29 -16.69 -8.96 -3.40
C SER A 29 -17.55 -8.24 -2.36
N LYS A 30 -16.95 -7.54 -1.41
CA LYS A 30 -17.67 -6.82 -0.36
C LYS A 30 -18.30 -5.51 -0.85
N PHE A 31 -17.66 -4.84 -1.80
CA PHE A 31 -18.07 -3.53 -2.32
C PHE A 31 -18.12 -3.56 -3.85
N PRO A 32 -19.17 -4.16 -4.45
CA PRO A 32 -19.27 -4.32 -5.89
C PRO A 32 -19.27 -3.01 -6.69
N TYR A 33 -19.66 -1.89 -6.06
CA TYR A 33 -19.63 -0.56 -6.68
C TYR A 33 -18.20 -0.10 -7.01
N LEU A 34 -17.17 -0.61 -6.32
CA LEU A 34 -15.77 -0.30 -6.61
C LEU A 34 -15.31 -0.81 -7.98
N ARG A 35 -16.00 -1.79 -8.56
CA ARG A 35 -15.78 -2.22 -9.95
C ARG A 35 -16.40 -1.27 -10.97
N LYS A 36 -17.45 -0.54 -10.58
CA LYS A 36 -18.19 0.39 -11.44
C LYS A 36 -17.53 1.76 -11.46
N SER A 37 -17.03 2.23 -10.32
CA SER A 37 -16.09 3.35 -10.30
C SER A 37 -14.83 2.85 -10.99
N LYS A 38 -14.45 3.44 -12.13
CA LYS A 38 -13.31 3.04 -12.96
C LYS A 38 -11.97 3.15 -12.21
N LEU A 39 -11.73 2.30 -11.22
CA LEU A 39 -10.41 2.05 -10.65
C LEU A 39 -9.62 1.34 -11.74
N TRP A 40 -9.07 2.13 -12.68
CA TRP A 40 -8.04 1.79 -13.63
C TRP A 40 -8.21 0.39 -14.23
N GLY A 41 -9.34 0.13 -14.91
CA GLY A 41 -9.55 -1.16 -15.59
C GLY A 41 -9.64 -2.38 -14.65
N ASN A 42 -10.27 -2.23 -13.48
CA ASN A 42 -10.43 -3.29 -12.46
C ASN A 42 -9.14 -3.58 -11.66
N HIS A 43 -8.17 -2.68 -11.68
CA HIS A 43 -6.97 -2.73 -10.85
C HIS A 43 -7.20 -1.95 -9.55
N PHE A 44 -7.21 -2.66 -8.42
CA PHE A 44 -7.36 -2.03 -7.10
C PHE A 44 -6.04 -1.44 -6.57
N TRP A 45 -4.92 -2.12 -6.84
CA TRP A 45 -3.59 -1.68 -6.41
C TRP A 45 -2.74 -1.27 -7.60
N ALA A 46 -1.85 -0.29 -7.41
CA ALA A 46 -0.78 0.01 -8.38
C ALA A 46 0.12 -1.23 -8.61
N ARG A 47 0.78 -1.34 -9.77
CA ARG A 47 1.64 -2.52 -10.07
C ARG A 47 2.84 -2.62 -9.12
N GLY A 48 3.43 -1.49 -8.76
CA GLY A 48 4.60 -1.43 -7.87
C GLY A 48 4.28 -1.70 -6.39
N TYR A 49 5.33 -1.93 -5.62
CA TYR A 49 5.32 -1.91 -4.16
C TYR A 49 6.69 -1.43 -3.67
N ARG A 50 6.72 -0.80 -2.50
CA ARG A 50 7.97 -0.42 -1.82
C ARG A 50 8.10 -1.27 -0.56
N VAL A 51 9.30 -1.81 -0.36
CA VAL A 51 9.67 -2.51 0.87
C VAL A 51 10.93 -1.89 1.40
N ASP A 52 10.99 -1.75 2.72
CA ASP A 52 12.20 -1.37 3.43
C ASP A 52 12.41 -2.37 4.57
N THR A 53 13.65 -2.81 4.76
CA THR A 53 13.99 -3.68 5.89
C THR A 53 14.15 -2.82 7.11
N VAL A 54 13.19 -2.91 8.02
CA VAL A 54 13.34 -2.31 9.32
C VAL A 54 14.31 -3.17 10.13
N GLY A 55 15.58 -2.77 10.22
CA GLY A 55 16.46 -3.23 11.29
C GLY A 55 15.80 -2.87 12.63
N ILE A 56 15.86 -3.76 13.61
CA ILE A 56 15.11 -3.69 14.87
C ILE A 56 15.44 -2.37 15.62
N ASN A 57 14.74 -1.28 15.31
CA ASN A 57 14.73 -0.05 16.09
C ASN A 57 13.38 0.66 15.89
N GLU A 58 12.59 0.73 16.96
CA GLU A 58 11.26 1.34 16.99
C GLU A 58 11.27 2.82 16.54
N GLU A 59 12.35 3.55 16.83
CA GLU A 59 12.48 4.95 16.42
C GLU A 59 12.49 5.12 14.90
N MET A 60 13.11 4.18 14.19
CA MET A 60 13.22 4.21 12.73
C MET A 60 11.84 3.99 12.07
N ILE A 61 11.04 3.06 12.63
CA ILE A 61 9.65 2.82 12.18
C ILE A 61 8.82 4.09 12.35
N ARG A 62 8.88 4.72 13.54
CA ARG A 62 8.12 5.94 13.83
C ARG A 62 8.51 7.09 12.91
N ARG A 63 9.80 7.26 12.60
CA ARG A 63 10.28 8.28 11.67
C ARG A 63 9.78 8.03 10.24
N TYR A 64 9.83 6.78 9.78
CA TYR A 64 9.36 6.43 8.43
C TYR A 64 7.86 6.68 8.24
N VAL A 65 7.03 6.28 9.20
CA VAL A 65 5.57 6.52 9.13
C VAL A 65 5.27 8.02 9.04
N LYS A 66 5.88 8.83 9.92
CA LYS A 66 5.70 10.29 9.90
C LYS A 66 6.15 10.93 8.58
N TYR A 67 7.25 10.45 8.00
CA TYR A 67 7.75 10.94 6.71
C TYR A 67 6.76 10.64 5.58
N GLN A 68 6.22 9.43 5.52
CA GLN A 68 5.25 9.03 4.47
C GLN A 68 3.94 9.81 4.59
N GLU A 69 3.38 9.95 5.80
CA GLU A 69 2.15 10.72 6.04
C GLU A 69 2.29 12.18 5.58
N LYS A 70 3.45 12.79 5.84
CA LYS A 70 3.73 14.16 5.41
C LYS A 70 3.80 14.27 3.88
N HIS A 71 4.44 13.31 3.20
CA HIS A 71 4.57 13.32 1.75
C HIS A 71 3.22 13.09 1.05
N GLU A 72 2.37 12.21 1.60
CA GLU A 72 1.02 11.98 1.10
C GLU A 72 0.12 13.22 1.27
N GLN A 73 0.26 13.95 2.38
CA GLN A 73 -0.42 15.23 2.58
C GLN A 73 0.05 16.29 1.57
N GLU A 74 1.35 16.40 1.35
CA GLU A 74 1.92 17.34 0.37
C GLU A 74 1.44 17.02 -1.06
N GLU A 75 1.44 15.75 -1.46
CA GLU A 75 0.90 15.30 -2.76
C GLU A 75 -0.60 15.57 -2.90
N SER A 76 -1.39 15.31 -1.86
CA SER A 76 -2.83 15.61 -1.86
C SER A 76 -3.10 17.11 -1.97
N GLN A 77 -2.31 17.95 -1.30
CA GLN A 77 -2.45 19.41 -1.34
C GLN A 77 -2.03 19.99 -2.70
N LEU A 78 -1.05 19.39 -3.37
CA LEU A 78 -0.66 19.76 -4.73
C LEU A 78 -1.77 19.41 -5.73
N GLN A 79 -2.35 18.21 -5.64
CA GLN A 79 -3.47 17.79 -6.49
C GLN A 79 -4.72 18.66 -6.32
N LEU A 80 -5.00 19.16 -5.11
CA LEU A 80 -6.12 20.07 -4.85
C LEU A 80 -5.90 21.48 -5.40
N LYS A 81 -4.64 21.93 -5.55
CA LYS A 81 -4.29 23.24 -6.10
C LYS A 81 -4.24 23.28 -7.62
N GLU A 82 -4.10 22.13 -8.27
CA GLU A 82 -4.10 21.97 -9.72
C GLU A 82 -5.51 21.75 -10.31
N MET A 83 -6.54 21.68 -9.46
CA MET A 83 -7.97 21.69 -9.83
C MET A 83 -8.57 23.09 -9.75
#